data_AF-A0A954SRY6-F1
#
_entry.id   AF-A0A954SRY6-F1
#
_cell.length_a   1.000
_cell.length_b   1.000
_cell.length_c   1.000
_cell.angle_alpha   90.00
_cell.angle_beta   90.00
_cell.angle_gamma   90.00
#
_symmetry.space_group_name_H-M   'P 1'
#
loop_
_entity.id
_entity.type
_entity.pdbx_description
1 polymer ?
#
loop_
_entity_poly.entity_id
_entity_poly.type
_entity_poly.pdbx_seq_one_letter_code
_entity_poly.pdbx_strand_id
1 'polypeptide(L)'
;MSESQEHDQVGVVGRCLAVVSRLLAKRPLIAIFAVTILCAASGTFSALNLKIKTDRADLIDPNTDYQRRWLNYTKNFGDVEDLVVVIESKDPDRVRESMEDLAGKMSQETRYFRNVLFRVDPGNLASKGLQYLEPAQLEEILRRLGEFGPVLKGQWEALSLRGLYQGIQHQIRLGIDTPESQEALVGALGLAARLTEGLDQFAHSSRQEYSSPWNGLIAIEQQNFEQSKQVRYLV
;
A
#
# COMPACT_ATOMS: atom_id res chain seq x y z
N MET A 1 0.12 -76.10 47.68
CA MET A 1 -0.94 -75.50 46.84
C MET A 1 -1.83 -74.67 47.76
N SER A 2 -1.53 -73.38 47.89
CA SER A 2 -2.37 -72.41 48.59
C SER A 2 -2.03 -71.06 47.98
N GLU A 3 -2.89 -70.62 47.06
CA GLU A 3 -2.85 -69.30 46.45
C GLU A 3 -3.10 -68.24 47.52
N SER A 4 -2.21 -67.26 47.52
CA SER A 4 -2.26 -66.00 48.23
C SER A 4 -3.55 -65.24 47.91
N GLN A 5 -4.43 -65.08 48.91
CA GLN A 5 -5.48 -64.07 48.88
C GLN A 5 -4.85 -62.70 49.11
N GLU A 6 -4.66 -61.96 48.02
CA GLU A 6 -4.35 -60.53 48.06
C GLU A 6 -5.67 -59.79 48.35
N HIS A 7 -5.82 -59.31 49.59
CA HIS A 7 -6.96 -58.52 50.00
C HIS A 7 -6.96 -57.19 49.24
N ASP A 8 -7.88 -57.12 48.28
CA ASP A 8 -8.30 -55.95 47.51
C ASP A 8 -8.69 -54.80 48.46
N GLN A 9 -7.69 -54.00 48.88
CA GLN A 9 -7.94 -52.78 49.63
C GLN A 9 -8.54 -51.76 48.67
N VAL A 10 -9.86 -51.79 48.55
CA VAL A 10 -10.61 -50.77 47.81
C VAL A 10 -10.34 -49.42 48.48
N GLY A 11 -9.41 -48.69 47.90
CA GLY A 11 -9.04 -47.33 48.29
C GLY A 11 -10.28 -46.44 48.35
N VAL A 12 -10.19 -45.33 49.07
CA VAL A 12 -11.30 -44.38 49.26
C VAL A 12 -11.96 -44.00 47.92
N VAL A 13 -11.16 -43.89 46.85
CA VAL A 13 -11.61 -43.65 45.46
C VAL A 13 -12.53 -44.77 44.95
N GLY A 14 -12.15 -46.04 45.12
CA GLY A 14 -12.95 -47.18 44.68
C GLY A 14 -14.28 -47.31 45.43
N ARG A 15 -14.29 -46.96 46.73
CA ARG A 15 -15.53 -46.87 47.52
C ARG A 15 -16.44 -45.73 47.05
N CYS A 16 -15.89 -44.55 46.73
CA CYS A 16 -16.67 -43.46 46.15
C CYS A 16 -17.29 -43.84 44.80
N LEU A 17 -16.51 -44.44 43.89
CA LEU A 17 -17.01 -44.93 42.60
C LEU A 17 -18.12 -45.98 42.77
N ALA A 18 -17.96 -46.91 43.71
CA ALA A 18 -18.95 -47.96 43.98
C ALA A 18 -20.23 -47.44 44.65
N VAL A 19 -20.17 -46.31 45.37
CA VAL A 19 -21.35 -45.62 45.92
C VAL A 19 -22.07 -44.85 44.83
N VAL A 20 -21.33 -44.13 43.99
CA VAL A 20 -21.88 -43.40 42.83
C VAL A 20 -22.57 -44.39 41.89
N SER A 21 -21.91 -45.49 41.50
CA SER A 21 -22.50 -46.49 40.60
C SER A 21 -23.77 -47.13 41.17
N ARG A 22 -23.78 -47.45 42.47
CA ARG A 22 -24.98 -47.97 43.15
C ARG A 22 -26.10 -46.93 43.23
N LEU A 23 -25.79 -45.65 43.42
CA LEU A 23 -26.78 -44.57 43.43
C LEU A 23 -27.41 -44.37 42.05
N LEU A 24 -26.59 -44.42 40.98
CA LEU A 24 -27.06 -44.35 39.60
C LEU A 24 -27.92 -45.57 39.24
N ALA A 25 -27.54 -46.78 39.65
CA ALA A 25 -28.28 -48.01 39.37
C ALA A 25 -29.63 -48.09 40.09
N LYS A 26 -29.74 -47.52 41.30
CA LYS A 26 -30.98 -47.55 42.10
C LYS A 26 -32.08 -46.65 41.55
N ARG A 27 -31.75 -45.56 40.84
CA ARG A 27 -32.72 -44.60 40.29
C ARG A 27 -32.29 -44.07 38.91
N PRO A 28 -32.38 -44.89 37.85
CA PRO A 28 -31.86 -44.54 36.52
C PRO A 28 -32.55 -43.33 35.90
N LEU A 29 -33.86 -43.15 36.11
CA LEU A 29 -34.61 -42.01 35.57
C LEU A 29 -34.15 -40.67 36.14
N ILE A 30 -33.81 -40.60 37.43
CA ILE A 30 -33.30 -39.38 38.07
C ILE A 30 -31.90 -39.07 37.55
N ALA A 31 -31.06 -40.10 37.38
CA ALA A 31 -29.72 -39.94 36.82
C ALA A 31 -29.77 -39.40 35.38
N ILE A 32 -30.65 -39.96 34.53
CA ILE A 32 -30.85 -39.47 33.16
C ILE A 32 -31.30 -38.01 33.18
N PHE A 33 -32.30 -37.65 33.97
CA PHE A 33 -32.81 -36.28 34.04
C PHE A 33 -31.74 -35.29 34.52
N ALA A 34 -30.95 -35.67 35.53
CA ALA A 34 -29.84 -34.85 36.01
C ALA A 34 -28.76 -34.63 34.95
N VAL A 35 -28.37 -35.68 34.22
CA VAL A 35 -27.40 -35.58 33.12
C VAL A 35 -27.97 -34.76 31.97
N THR A 36 -29.24 -34.92 31.63
CA THR A 36 -29.91 -34.10 30.59
C THR A 36 -29.92 -32.63 30.98
N ILE A 37 -30.27 -32.29 32.23
CA ILE A 37 -30.20 -30.90 32.72
C ILE A 37 -28.77 -30.38 32.66
N LEU A 38 -27.79 -31.15 33.11
CA LEU A 38 -26.39 -30.72 33.12
C LEU A 38 -25.86 -30.52 31.69
N CYS A 39 -26.23 -31.39 30.76
CA CYS A 39 -25.89 -31.27 29.35
C CYS A 39 -26.55 -30.03 28.73
N ALA A 40 -27.85 -29.81 28.97
CA ALA A 40 -28.56 -28.63 28.50
C ALA A 40 -27.99 -27.33 29.10
N ALA A 41 -27.64 -27.33 30.39
CA ALA A 41 -27.00 -26.20 31.05
C ALA A 41 -25.61 -25.93 30.47
N SER A 42 -24.79 -26.97 30.25
CA SER A 42 -23.47 -26.82 29.62
C SER A 42 -23.59 -26.32 28.18
N GLY A 43 -24.52 -26.86 27.39
CA GLY A 43 -24.75 -26.42 26.02
C GLY A 43 -25.21 -24.97 25.95
N THR A 44 -26.12 -24.57 26.83
CA THR A 44 -26.61 -23.18 26.94
C THR A 44 -25.48 -22.26 27.39
N PHE A 45 -24.70 -22.66 28.40
CA PHE A 45 -23.56 -21.88 28.88
C PHE A 45 -22.51 -21.68 27.79
N SER A 46 -22.15 -22.74 27.07
CA SER A 46 -21.23 -22.66 25.92
C SER A 46 -21.81 -21.76 24.82
N ALA A 47 -23.09 -21.91 24.46
CA ALA A 47 -23.72 -21.10 23.43
C ALA A 47 -23.75 -19.60 23.78
N LEU A 48 -23.95 -19.26 25.06
CA LEU A 48 -23.95 -17.88 25.53
C LEU A 48 -22.55 -17.26 25.71
N ASN A 49 -21.53 -18.09 25.95
CA ASN A 49 -20.17 -17.63 26.25
C ASN A 49 -19.15 -17.88 25.13
N LEU A 50 -19.57 -18.48 24.00
CA LEU A 50 -18.68 -18.72 22.87
C LEU A 50 -18.25 -17.38 22.25
N LYS A 51 -17.01 -16.98 22.55
CA LYS A 51 -16.37 -15.79 21.97
C LYS A 51 -15.29 -16.24 21.00
N ILE A 52 -15.42 -15.85 19.74
CA ILE A 52 -14.37 -16.05 18.74
C ILE A 52 -13.36 -14.92 18.93
N LYS A 53 -12.12 -15.28 19.28
CA LYS A 53 -10.99 -14.35 19.33
C LYS A 53 -10.23 -14.48 18.00
N THR A 54 -10.30 -13.45 17.16
CA THR A 54 -9.60 -13.40 15.87
C THR A 54 -8.27 -12.64 15.95
N ASP A 55 -7.99 -12.05 17.12
CA ASP A 55 -6.75 -11.31 17.35
C ASP A 55 -5.57 -12.28 17.48
N ARG A 56 -4.55 -12.09 16.63
CA ARG A 56 -3.33 -12.88 16.68
C ARG A 56 -2.49 -12.59 17.93
N ALA A 57 -2.64 -11.40 18.50
CA ALA A 57 -1.92 -11.00 19.70
C ALA A 57 -2.33 -11.82 20.95
N ASP A 58 -3.54 -12.38 20.95
CA ASP A 58 -4.04 -13.25 22.02
C ASP A 58 -3.36 -14.64 22.05
N LEU A 59 -2.62 -15.02 21.01
CA LEU A 59 -1.84 -16.26 20.95
C LEU A 59 -0.45 -16.12 21.61
N ILE A 60 -0.04 -14.90 21.94
CA ILE A 60 1.29 -14.58 22.48
C ILE A 60 1.18 -14.45 24.01
N ASP A 61 2.17 -14.98 24.73
CA ASP A 61 2.22 -14.81 26.20
C ASP A 61 2.30 -13.31 26.56
N PRO A 62 1.33 -12.79 27.34
CA PRO A 62 1.27 -11.38 27.73
C PRO A 62 2.48 -10.91 28.55
N ASN A 63 3.27 -11.82 29.14
CA ASN A 63 4.43 -11.48 29.96
C ASN A 63 5.73 -11.28 29.18
N THR A 64 5.72 -11.48 27.86
CA THR A 64 6.90 -11.26 27.03
C THR A 64 7.24 -9.77 26.90
N ASP A 65 8.53 -9.43 26.88
CA ASP A 65 8.99 -8.04 26.76
C ASP A 65 8.53 -7.36 25.47
N TYR A 66 8.45 -8.13 24.38
CA TYR A 66 7.92 -7.68 23.10
C TYR A 66 6.44 -7.27 23.21
N GLN A 67 5.60 -8.11 23.82
CA GLN A 67 4.17 -7.82 23.94
C GLN A 67 3.91 -6.59 24.79
N ARG A 68 4.69 -6.38 25.85
CA ARG A 68 4.61 -5.14 26.67
C ARG A 68 4.97 -3.89 25.87
N ARG A 69 5.97 -3.95 24.99
CA ARG A 69 6.35 -2.83 24.12
C ARG A 69 5.27 -2.56 23.07
N TRP A 70 4.72 -3.61 22.47
CA TRP A 70 3.61 -3.51 21.53
C TRP A 70 2.39 -2.86 22.18
N LEU A 71 1.94 -3.36 23.33
CA LEU A 71 0.82 -2.77 24.07
C LEU A 71 1.06 -1.30 24.46
N ASN A 72 2.28 -0.94 24.85
CA ASN A 72 2.64 0.45 25.12
C ASN A 72 2.59 1.31 23.86
N TYR A 73 3.07 0.81 22.72
CA TYR A 73 2.98 1.51 21.44
C TYR A 73 1.52 1.74 21.04
N THR A 74 0.72 0.68 20.99
CA THR A 74 -0.71 0.74 20.64
C THR A 74 -1.50 1.64 21.59
N LYS A 75 -1.16 1.67 22.88
CA LYS A 75 -1.80 2.58 23.84
C LYS A 75 -1.46 4.06 23.58
N ASN A 76 -0.24 4.36 23.16
CA ASN A 76 0.23 5.74 22.97
C ASN A 76 -0.10 6.30 21.58
N PHE A 77 -0.08 5.45 20.56
CA PHE A 77 -0.24 5.86 19.16
C PHE A 77 -1.57 5.39 18.53
N GLY A 78 -2.31 4.51 19.23
CA GLY A 78 -3.50 3.86 18.70
C GLY A 78 -3.17 2.53 18.00
N ASP A 79 -4.16 1.64 17.93
CA ASP A 79 -4.12 0.51 17.00
C ASP A 79 -4.72 0.98 15.68
N VAL A 80 -3.93 0.95 14.62
CA VAL A 80 -4.41 1.34 13.29
C VAL A 80 -4.75 0.05 12.55
N GLU A 81 -5.98 -0.40 12.70
CA GLU A 81 -6.53 -1.42 11.81
C GLU A 81 -6.81 -0.78 10.45
N ASP A 82 -5.77 -0.75 9.61
CA ASP A 82 -5.86 -0.17 8.27
C ASP A 82 -6.43 -1.19 7.28
N LEU A 83 -7.44 -0.76 6.52
CA LEU A 83 -7.94 -1.49 5.36
C LEU A 83 -7.29 -0.93 4.09
N VAL A 84 -6.48 -1.76 3.44
CA VAL A 84 -5.82 -1.41 2.18
C VAL A 84 -6.68 -1.91 1.02
N VAL A 85 -7.05 -1.01 0.12
CA VAL A 85 -7.81 -1.32 -1.10
C VAL A 85 -6.93 -1.05 -2.31
N VAL A 86 -6.75 -2.06 -3.16
CA VAL A 86 -5.93 -1.97 -4.38
C VAL A 86 -6.84 -2.04 -5.60
N ILE A 87 -6.69 -1.07 -6.51
CA ILE A 87 -7.43 -1.01 -7.77
C ILE A 87 -6.47 -1.30 -8.92
N GLU A 88 -6.78 -2.31 -9.72
CA GLU A 88 -6.00 -2.71 -10.90
C GLU A 88 -6.77 -2.44 -12.20
N SER A 89 -6.11 -1.81 -13.18
CA SER A 89 -6.64 -1.62 -14.53
C SER A 89 -5.48 -1.52 -15.54
N LYS A 90 -5.77 -1.81 -16.81
CA LYS A 90 -4.85 -1.61 -17.94
C LYS A 90 -4.69 -0.14 -18.31
N ASP A 91 -5.64 0.70 -17.91
CA ASP A 91 -5.69 2.12 -18.20
C ASP A 91 -5.46 2.92 -16.89
N PRO A 92 -4.33 3.64 -16.77
CA PRO A 92 -3.99 4.42 -15.58
C PRO A 92 -5.01 5.53 -15.25
N ASP A 93 -5.64 6.12 -16.26
CA ASP A 93 -6.58 7.23 -16.03
C ASP A 93 -7.87 6.73 -15.38
N ARG A 94 -8.31 5.52 -15.75
CA ARG A 94 -9.43 4.84 -15.08
C ARG A 94 -9.14 4.48 -13.63
N VAL A 95 -7.90 4.10 -13.31
CA VAL A 95 -7.50 3.82 -11.92
C VAL A 95 -7.69 5.07 -11.07
N ARG A 96 -7.21 6.22 -11.57
CA ARG A 96 -7.33 7.50 -10.88
C ARG A 96 -8.78 7.89 -10.63
N GLU A 97 -9.62 7.84 -11.67
CA GLU A 97 -11.04 8.16 -11.57
C GLU A 97 -11.76 7.24 -10.57
N SER A 98 -11.47 5.94 -10.61
CA SER A 98 -12.08 4.96 -9.70
C SER A 98 -11.66 5.18 -8.24
N MET A 99 -10.41 5.54 -7.99
CA MET A 99 -9.94 5.85 -6.64
C MET A 99 -10.54 7.15 -6.10
N GLU A 100 -10.65 8.18 -6.95
CA GLU A 100 -11.28 9.45 -6.55
C GLU A 100 -12.77 9.26 -6.23
N ASP A 101 -13.51 8.48 -7.02
CA ASP A 101 -14.91 8.15 -6.77
C ASP A 101 -15.08 7.30 -5.48
N LEU A 102 -14.26 6.26 -5.32
CA LEU A 102 -14.30 5.40 -4.13
C LEU A 102 -13.96 6.19 -2.86
N ALA A 103 -12.87 6.95 -2.88
CA ALA A 103 -12.45 7.75 -1.75
C ALA A 103 -13.48 8.85 -1.41
N GLY A 104 -14.10 9.45 -2.42
CA GLY A 104 -15.19 10.41 -2.25
C GLY A 104 -16.37 9.80 -1.50
N LYS A 105 -16.80 8.59 -1.88
CA LYS A 105 -17.87 7.86 -1.20
C LYS A 105 -17.50 7.47 0.23
N MET A 106 -16.30 6.94 0.44
CA MET A 106 -15.82 6.54 1.77
C MET A 106 -15.66 7.74 2.72
N SER A 107 -15.24 8.89 2.19
CA SER A 107 -15.08 10.12 2.98
C SER A 107 -16.40 10.74 3.44
N GLN A 108 -17.51 10.47 2.72
CA GLN A 108 -18.85 10.88 3.14
C GLN A 108 -19.38 10.05 4.31
N GLU A 109 -18.95 8.79 4.42
CA GLU A 109 -19.37 7.84 5.44
C GLU A 109 -18.51 7.94 6.71
N THR A 110 -18.47 9.13 7.33
CA THR A 110 -17.65 9.43 8.52
C THR A 110 -18.00 8.60 9.76
N ARG A 111 -19.15 7.90 9.72
CA ARG A 111 -19.56 6.96 10.77
C ARG A 111 -18.69 5.70 10.78
N TYR A 112 -18.25 5.23 9.61
CA TYR A 112 -17.51 3.99 9.45
C TYR A 112 -16.02 4.24 9.19
N PHE A 113 -15.70 5.28 8.44
CA PHE A 113 -14.32 5.59 8.08
C PHE A 113 -13.89 6.91 8.73
N ARG A 114 -12.87 6.82 9.59
CA ARG A 114 -12.34 8.00 10.31
C ARG A 114 -11.27 8.73 9.51
N ASN A 115 -10.46 8.00 8.74
CA ASN A 115 -9.40 8.55 7.92
C ASN A 115 -9.34 7.79 6.59
N VAL A 116 -9.52 8.50 5.46
CA VAL A 116 -9.46 7.92 4.12
C VAL A 116 -8.26 8.53 3.41
N LEU A 117 -7.19 7.74 3.28
CA LEU A 117 -5.96 8.17 2.63
C LEU A 117 -5.81 7.47 1.28
N PHE A 118 -6.11 8.21 0.21
CA PHE A 118 -5.98 7.70 -1.16
C PHE A 118 -4.98 8.50 -2.00
N ARG A 119 -4.61 9.72 -1.57
CA ARG A 119 -3.61 10.54 -2.25
C ARG A 119 -2.81 11.33 -1.22
N VAL A 120 -1.50 11.36 -1.41
CA VAL A 120 -0.62 12.29 -0.69
C VAL A 120 -0.58 13.59 -1.51
N ASP A 121 -1.34 14.58 -1.07
CA ASP A 121 -1.18 15.94 -1.60
C ASP A 121 -0.04 16.62 -0.85
N PRO A 122 1.08 16.98 -1.52
CA PRO A 122 2.16 17.69 -0.85
C PRO A 122 1.72 19.06 -0.33
N GLY A 123 0.60 19.65 -0.77
CA GLY A 123 0.07 20.89 -0.23
C GLY A 123 1.16 21.97 -0.06
N ASN A 124 1.32 22.48 1.17
CA ASN A 124 2.34 23.47 1.50
C ASN A 124 3.79 22.94 1.39
N LEU A 125 3.99 21.62 1.45
CA LEU A 125 5.29 20.97 1.29
C LEU A 125 5.83 21.12 -0.14
N ALA A 126 4.96 21.30 -1.14
CA ALA A 126 5.37 21.54 -2.52
C ALA A 126 6.25 22.79 -2.64
N SER A 127 5.95 23.85 -1.87
CA SER A 127 6.75 25.08 -1.82
C SER A 127 8.18 24.87 -1.29
N LYS A 128 8.37 23.80 -0.52
CA LYS A 128 9.67 23.39 0.04
C LYS A 128 10.26 22.17 -0.67
N GLY A 129 9.71 21.75 -1.81
CA GLY A 129 10.17 20.56 -2.54
C GLY A 129 11.67 20.60 -2.86
N LEU A 130 12.19 21.80 -3.16
CA LEU A 130 13.61 22.02 -3.41
C LEU A 130 14.53 21.73 -2.21
N GLN A 131 14.00 21.74 -0.99
CA GLN A 131 14.77 21.45 0.24
C GLN A 131 14.98 19.94 0.46
N TYR A 132 14.29 19.09 -0.31
CA TYR A 132 14.42 17.63 -0.25
C TYR A 132 15.40 17.08 -1.30
N LEU A 133 15.90 17.93 -2.20
CA LEU A 133 16.85 17.57 -3.24
C LEU A 133 18.29 17.70 -2.71
N GLU A 134 19.16 16.83 -3.19
CA GLU A 134 20.59 16.93 -2.87
C GLU A 134 21.22 18.13 -3.59
N PRO A 135 22.30 18.73 -3.05
CA PRO A 135 22.94 19.91 -3.66
C PRO A 135 23.33 19.71 -5.13
N ALA A 136 23.84 18.52 -5.49
CA ALA A 136 24.21 18.18 -6.87
C ALA A 136 23.00 18.17 -7.82
N GLN A 137 21.84 17.71 -7.35
CA GLN A 137 20.61 17.72 -8.13
C GLN A 137 20.10 19.16 -8.31
N LEU A 138 20.28 20.01 -7.30
CA LEU A 138 19.93 21.42 -7.36
C LEU A 138 20.78 22.19 -8.38
N GLU A 139 22.08 21.93 -8.41
CA GLU A 139 23.01 22.49 -9.40
C GLU A 139 22.63 22.08 -10.83
N GLU A 140 22.26 20.81 -11.02
CA GLU A 140 21.82 20.33 -12.33
C GLU A 140 20.50 20.98 -12.78
N ILE A 141 19.53 21.14 -11.86
CA ILE A 141 18.29 21.87 -12.14
C ILE A 141 18.59 23.32 -12.51
N LEU A 142 19.47 24.00 -11.78
CA LEU A 142 19.86 25.38 -12.08
C LEU A 142 20.58 25.52 -13.42
N ARG A 143 21.49 24.57 -13.75
CA ARG A 143 22.18 24.53 -15.04
C ARG A 143 21.19 24.41 -16.19
N ARG A 144 20.27 23.45 -16.11
CA ARG A 144 19.19 23.25 -17.09
C ARG A 144 18.27 24.45 -17.18
N LEU A 145 17.87 25.02 -16.05
CA LEU A 145 17.02 26.21 -16.04
C LEU A 145 17.71 27.42 -16.70
N GLY A 146 19.04 27.52 -16.55
CA GLY A 146 19.88 28.49 -17.26
C GLY A 146 19.84 28.32 -18.78
N GLU A 147 19.86 27.09 -19.28
CA GLU A 147 19.73 26.77 -20.71
C GLU A 147 18.36 27.23 -21.27
N PHE A 148 17.31 27.21 -20.43
CA PHE A 148 15.97 27.73 -20.77
C PHE A 148 15.76 29.20 -20.41
N GLY A 149 16.79 29.93 -19.97
CA GLY A 149 16.72 31.35 -19.61
C GLY A 149 16.00 32.26 -20.63
N PRO A 150 16.19 32.11 -21.95
CA PRO A 150 15.48 32.90 -22.96
C PRO A 150 13.96 32.67 -22.95
N VAL A 151 13.55 31.40 -22.78
CA VAL A 151 12.13 31.01 -22.68
C VAL A 151 11.47 31.63 -21.46
N LEU A 152 12.14 31.56 -20.31
CA LEU A 152 11.64 32.12 -19.04
C LEU A 152 11.49 33.65 -19.11
N LYS A 153 12.27 34.31 -19.96
CA LYS A 153 12.15 35.75 -20.25
C LYS A 153 11.06 36.09 -21.28
N GLY A 154 10.23 35.11 -21.66
CA GLY A 154 9.08 35.31 -22.55
C GLY A 154 9.37 35.08 -24.03
N GLN A 155 10.55 34.56 -24.40
CA GLN A 155 10.86 34.20 -25.79
C GLN A 155 10.26 32.82 -26.14
N TRP A 156 8.93 32.71 -26.06
CA TRP A 156 8.18 31.49 -26.38
C TRP A 156 8.35 31.06 -27.84
N GLU A 157 8.83 31.95 -28.71
CA GLU A 157 9.20 31.64 -30.09
C GLU A 157 10.29 30.57 -30.17
N ALA A 158 11.15 30.46 -29.14
CA ALA A 158 12.14 29.38 -29.05
C ALA A 158 11.49 27.99 -28.85
N LEU A 159 10.29 27.92 -28.26
CA LEU A 159 9.47 26.69 -28.18
C LEU A 159 8.59 26.47 -29.41
N SER A 160 8.57 27.39 -30.37
CA SER A 160 7.86 27.13 -31.62
C SER A 160 8.54 26.01 -32.40
N LEU A 161 7.79 25.33 -33.28
CA LEU A 161 8.34 24.30 -34.17
C LEU A 161 9.54 24.82 -34.99
N ARG A 162 9.49 26.12 -35.34
CA ARG A 162 10.57 26.82 -36.04
C ARG A 162 11.80 27.02 -35.15
N GLY A 163 11.59 27.44 -33.90
CA GLY A 163 12.66 27.61 -32.92
C GLY A 163 13.37 26.30 -32.60
N LEU A 164 12.60 25.21 -32.46
CA LEU A 164 13.13 23.85 -32.30
C LEU A 164 13.93 23.40 -33.52
N TYR A 165 13.40 23.58 -34.73
CA TYR A 165 14.12 23.22 -35.96
C TYR A 165 15.45 23.98 -36.06
N GLN A 166 15.46 25.27 -35.78
CA GLN A 166 16.67 26.09 -35.77
C GLN A 166 17.65 25.65 -34.69
N GLY A 167 17.17 25.31 -33.49
CA GLY A 167 17.98 24.79 -32.39
C GLY A 167 18.63 23.44 -32.72
N ILE A 168 17.87 22.50 -33.26
CA ILE A 168 18.38 21.19 -33.72
C ILE A 168 19.40 21.39 -34.83
N GLN A 169 19.11 22.24 -35.82
CA GLN A 169 20.05 22.54 -36.91
C GLN A 169 21.36 23.14 -36.38
N HIS A 170 21.29 23.99 -35.35
CA HIS A 170 22.46 24.57 -34.72
C HIS A 170 23.28 23.52 -33.95
N GLN A 171 22.62 22.67 -33.14
CA GLN A 171 23.28 21.59 -32.41
C GLN A 171 23.91 20.54 -33.33
N ILE A 172 23.25 20.21 -34.45
CA ILE A 172 23.82 19.31 -35.46
C ILE A 172 25.08 19.90 -36.08
N ARG A 173 25.08 21.19 -36.44
CA ARG A 173 26.28 21.85 -36.97
C ARG A 173 27.44 21.85 -35.97
N LEU A 174 27.17 22.16 -34.71
CA LEU A 174 28.20 22.16 -33.66
C LEU A 174 28.74 20.75 -33.34
N GLY A 175 27.88 19.73 -33.42
CA GLY A 175 28.24 18.33 -33.19
C GLY A 175 29.05 17.70 -34.34
N ILE A 176 28.93 18.24 -35.55
CA ILE A 176 29.74 17.81 -36.71
C ILE A 176 31.17 18.38 -36.63
N ASP A 177 31.33 19.58 -36.11
CA ASP A 177 32.63 20.28 -36.09
C ASP A 177 33.51 19.93 -34.88
N THR A 178 32.96 19.38 -33.79
CA THR A 178 33.69 19.18 -32.53
C THR A 178 33.47 17.78 -31.93
N PRO A 179 34.53 16.98 -31.63
CA PRO A 179 34.39 15.63 -31.09
C PRO A 179 33.85 15.56 -29.64
N GLU A 180 34.02 16.61 -28.83
CA GLU A 180 33.43 16.71 -27.48
C GLU A 180 31.90 16.91 -27.51
N SER A 181 31.33 17.28 -28.66
CA SER A 181 29.92 17.62 -28.82
C SER A 181 29.07 16.47 -29.37
N GLN A 182 29.58 15.24 -29.38
CA GLN A 182 28.84 14.06 -29.86
C GLN A 182 27.59 13.77 -29.02
N GLU A 183 27.62 14.05 -27.72
CA GLU A 183 26.43 13.95 -26.86
C GLU A 183 25.33 14.94 -27.27
N ALA A 184 25.72 16.17 -27.63
CA ALA A 184 24.78 17.18 -28.13
C ALA A 184 24.18 16.75 -29.48
N LEU A 185 24.96 16.09 -30.34
CA LEU A 185 24.49 15.54 -31.61
C LEU A 185 23.47 14.41 -31.40
N VAL A 186 23.76 13.47 -30.48
CA VAL A 186 22.85 12.36 -30.12
C VAL A 186 21.55 12.90 -29.50
N GLY A 187 21.66 13.90 -28.61
CA GLY A 187 20.51 14.57 -28.01
C GLY A 187 19.63 15.27 -29.06
N ALA A 188 20.24 16.01 -30.00
CA ALA A 188 19.53 16.70 -31.08
C ALA A 188 18.79 15.73 -32.01
N LEU A 189 19.44 14.61 -32.38
CA LEU A 189 18.82 13.56 -33.20
C LEU A 189 17.68 12.86 -32.46
N GLY A 190 17.84 12.60 -31.16
CA GLY A 190 16.77 12.04 -30.31
C GLY A 190 15.56 12.96 -30.21
N LEU A 191 15.77 14.28 -30.09
CA LEU A 191 14.69 15.27 -30.11
C LEU A 191 13.99 15.35 -31.48
N ALA A 192 14.77 15.32 -32.56
CA ALA A 192 14.22 15.32 -33.93
C ALA A 192 13.33 14.09 -34.18
N ALA A 193 13.78 12.90 -33.79
CA ALA A 193 13.02 11.65 -33.93
C ALA A 193 11.69 11.71 -33.15
N ARG A 194 11.73 12.17 -31.89
CA ARG A 194 10.53 12.33 -31.04
C ARG A 194 9.54 13.36 -31.59
N LEU A 195 10.04 14.46 -32.15
CA LEU A 195 9.21 15.46 -32.81
C LEU A 195 8.51 14.88 -34.04
N THR A 196 9.23 14.14 -34.89
CA THR A 196 8.64 13.51 -36.07
C THR A 196 7.62 12.44 -35.69
N GLU A 197 7.90 11.64 -34.67
CA GLU A 197 6.98 10.61 -34.17
C GLU A 197 5.71 11.22 -33.56
N GLY A 198 5.84 12.28 -32.77
CA GLY A 198 4.69 12.99 -32.20
C GLY A 198 3.83 13.71 -33.26
N LEU A 199 4.45 14.24 -34.32
CA LEU A 199 3.73 14.83 -35.47
C LEU A 199 3.03 13.76 -36.31
N ASP A 200 3.66 12.60 -36.50
CA ASP A 200 3.08 11.47 -37.23
C ASP A 200 1.88 10.88 -36.49
N GLN A 201 2.01 10.68 -35.17
CA GLN A 201 0.89 10.28 -34.29
C GLN A 201 -0.24 11.30 -34.28
N PHE A 202 0.07 12.60 -34.27
CA PHE A 202 -0.95 13.65 -34.34
C PHE A 202 -1.70 13.65 -35.69
N ALA A 203 -1.02 13.31 -36.78
CA ALA A 203 -1.60 13.28 -38.11
C ALA A 203 -2.45 12.02 -38.37
N HIS A 204 -2.07 10.87 -37.80
CA HIS A 204 -2.71 9.58 -38.07
C HIS A 204 -3.65 9.07 -36.97
N SER A 205 -3.40 9.40 -35.70
CA SER A 205 -4.19 8.95 -34.55
C SER A 205 -4.98 10.10 -33.92
N SER A 206 -6.20 9.79 -33.49
CA SER A 206 -7.08 10.68 -32.73
C SER A 206 -6.32 11.30 -31.54
N ARG A 207 -6.62 12.57 -31.18
CA ARG A 207 -5.98 13.39 -30.11
C ARG A 207 -5.70 12.71 -28.75
N GLN A 208 -6.26 11.53 -28.50
CA GLN A 208 -6.09 10.76 -27.27
C GLN A 208 -4.74 10.01 -27.16
N GLU A 209 -4.03 9.79 -28.28
CA GLU A 209 -2.71 9.12 -28.27
C GLU A 209 -1.53 10.08 -28.46
N TYR A 210 -1.76 11.40 -28.46
CA TYR A 210 -0.70 12.37 -28.69
C TYR A 210 0.30 12.42 -27.51
N SER A 211 1.54 11.98 -27.77
CA SER A 211 2.65 12.15 -26.84
C SER A 211 3.39 13.46 -27.11
N SER A 212 3.53 14.30 -26.08
CA SER A 212 4.19 15.59 -26.21
C SER A 212 5.71 15.42 -26.47
N PRO A 213 6.28 16.09 -27.48
CA PRO A 213 7.72 16.03 -27.75
C PRO A 213 8.56 16.63 -26.62
N TRP A 214 7.93 17.39 -25.72
CA TRP A 214 8.56 18.03 -24.56
C TRP A 214 8.78 17.06 -23.39
N ASN A 215 8.15 15.89 -23.40
CA ASN A 215 8.18 14.92 -22.30
C ASN A 215 9.58 14.34 -22.02
N GLY A 216 10.55 14.58 -22.91
CA GLY A 216 11.94 14.15 -22.75
C GLY A 216 12.97 15.27 -22.61
N LEU A 217 12.55 16.54 -22.62
CA LEU A 217 13.45 17.69 -22.40
C LEU A 217 13.69 17.97 -20.92
N ILE A 218 12.67 17.69 -20.11
CA ILE A 218 12.80 17.64 -18.66
C ILE A 218 13.23 16.22 -18.30
N ALA A 219 14.53 15.95 -18.36
CA ALA A 219 15.11 14.76 -17.74
C ALA A 219 15.11 14.93 -16.22
N ILE A 220 13.96 15.24 -15.61
CA ILE A 220 13.65 14.61 -14.34
C ILE A 220 13.48 13.17 -14.79
N GLU A 221 14.54 12.39 -14.61
CA GLU A 221 14.59 10.94 -14.74
C GLU A 221 13.16 10.40 -14.87
N GLN A 222 12.73 9.96 -16.05
CA GLN A 222 11.33 9.55 -16.26
C GLN A 222 10.91 8.51 -15.21
N GLN A 223 11.87 7.83 -14.59
CA GLN A 223 11.71 7.03 -13.37
C GLN A 223 11.12 7.82 -12.19
N ASN A 224 11.55 9.05 -11.91
CA ASN A 224 11.02 9.97 -10.90
C ASN A 224 9.70 10.64 -11.31
N PHE A 225 9.48 10.94 -12.61
CA PHE A 225 8.21 11.53 -13.04
C PHE A 225 7.10 10.47 -13.22
N GLU A 226 7.43 9.26 -13.69
CA GLU A 226 6.59 8.06 -13.58
C GLU A 226 6.45 7.66 -12.11
N GLN A 227 7.44 7.86 -11.23
CA GLN A 227 7.26 7.74 -9.78
C GLN A 227 6.44 8.89 -9.15
N SER A 228 6.29 10.04 -9.82
CA SER A 228 5.43 11.14 -9.38
C SER A 228 4.00 10.98 -9.91
N LYS A 229 3.84 10.32 -11.07
CA LYS A 229 2.56 9.80 -11.60
C LYS A 229 2.14 8.50 -10.89
N GLN A 230 3.09 7.71 -10.37
CA GLN A 230 2.87 6.85 -9.23
C GLN A 230 2.66 7.77 -8.03
N VAL A 231 1.46 8.32 -7.94
CA VAL A 231 0.88 8.53 -6.62
C VAL A 231 1.18 7.23 -5.87
N ARG A 232 2.09 7.28 -4.90
CA ARG A 232 2.36 6.12 -4.04
C ARG A 232 1.11 5.97 -3.21
N TYR A 233 0.17 5.20 -3.74
CA TYR A 233 -0.91 4.63 -2.97
C TYR A 233 -0.23 3.74 -1.94
N LEU A 234 -0.37 4.12 -0.67
CA LEU A 234 0.20 3.35 0.43
C LEU A 234 -0.43 1.95 0.37
N VAL A 235 0.42 0.96 0.12
CA VAL A 235 0.16 -0.46 0.38
C VAL A 235 0.50 -0.74 1.83
#